data_AF-A0A0D2D7P5-F1
#
_entry.id   AF-A0A0D2D7P5-F1
#
_cell.length_a   1.000
_cell.length_b   1.000
_cell.length_c   1.000
_cell.angle_alpha   90.00
_cell.angle_beta   90.00
_cell.angle_gamma   90.00
#
_symmetry.space_group_name_H-M   'P 1'
#
loop_
_entity.id
_entity.type
_entity.pdbx_description
1 polymer ?
#
loop_
_entity_poly.entity_id
_entity_poly.type
_entity_poly.pdbx_seq_one_letter_code
_entity_poly.pdbx_strand_id
1 'polypeptide(L)'
;MTNSVSIHVEDRQSGKNANGNVPANGQKQTFGTLYGTAFGGKVVVNAIFVQTPATAQGLKIVVSDEHGNQKAVLDDNGTPFVIGSQPVDITHWTITATKQ
;
A
#
# COMPACT_ATOMS: atom_id res chain seq x y z
N MET A 1 19.28 -7.63 -8.06
CA MET A 1 17.83 -7.60 -8.33
C MET A 1 17.18 -6.75 -7.26
N THR A 2 16.49 -5.68 -7.62
CA THR A 2 15.81 -4.83 -6.64
C THR A 2 14.56 -5.56 -6.19
N ASN A 3 14.55 -6.09 -4.97
CA ASN A 3 13.36 -6.71 -4.40
C ASN A 3 12.27 -5.63 -4.35
N SER A 4 11.12 -5.87 -4.96
CA SER A 4 9.95 -4.98 -4.88
C SER A 4 8.74 -5.80 -4.46
N VAL A 5 7.79 -5.13 -3.82
CA VAL A 5 6.51 -5.69 -3.40
C VAL A 5 5.40 -5.09 -4.23
N SER A 6 4.49 -5.92 -4.71
CA SER A 6 3.26 -5.44 -5.33
C SER A 6 2.27 -5.09 -4.23
N ILE A 7 1.74 -3.88 -4.27
CA ILE A 7 0.72 -3.40 -3.36
C ILE A 7 -0.54 -3.20 -4.18
N HIS A 8 -1.59 -3.91 -3.79
CA HIS A 8 -2.91 -3.80 -4.39
C HIS A 8 -3.82 -3.01 -3.45
N VAL A 9 -4.60 -2.07 -3.98
CA VAL A 9 -5.56 -1.30 -3.22
C VAL A 9 -6.95 -1.45 -3.81
N GLU A 10 -7.97 -1.50 -2.95
CA GLU A 10 -9.36 -1.69 -3.36
C GLU A 10 -10.28 -0.65 -2.72
N ASP A 11 -11.14 -0.07 -3.55
CA ASP A 11 -12.39 0.54 -3.14
C ASP A 11 -13.54 -0.40 -3.47
N ARG A 12 -13.90 -1.27 -2.52
CA ARG A 12 -15.07 -2.14 -2.62
C ARG A 12 -16.41 -1.42 -2.79
N GLN A 13 -16.52 -0.13 -2.48
CA GLN A 13 -17.78 0.59 -2.65
C GLN A 13 -17.99 1.00 -4.11
N SER A 14 -16.94 1.52 -4.77
CA SER A 14 -16.99 1.88 -6.19
C SER A 14 -16.56 0.76 -7.14
N GLY A 15 -15.95 -0.31 -6.63
CA GLY A 15 -15.35 -1.40 -7.41
C GLY A 15 -13.97 -1.07 -7.99
N LYS A 16 -13.44 0.14 -7.74
CA LYS A 16 -12.12 0.55 -8.25
C LYS A 16 -11.01 -0.20 -7.52
N ASN A 17 -9.98 -0.61 -8.25
CA ASN A 17 -8.79 -1.22 -7.68
C ASN A 17 -7.57 -0.93 -8.55
N ALA A 18 -6.38 -1.03 -7.97
CA ALA A 18 -5.12 -0.80 -8.68
C ALA A 18 -3.95 -1.53 -8.01
N ASN A 19 -2.89 -1.77 -8.80
CA ASN A 19 -1.66 -2.40 -8.35
C ASN A 19 -0.48 -1.45 -8.58
N GLY A 20 0.50 -1.48 -7.68
CA GLY A 20 1.66 -0.61 -7.72
C GLY A 20 2.84 -1.26 -7.03
N ASN A 21 4.04 -1.05 -7.57
CA ASN A 21 5.26 -1.68 -7.06
C ASN A 21 5.97 -0.73 -6.09
N VAL A 22 6.26 -1.22 -4.90
CA VAL A 22 7.04 -0.50 -3.88
C VAL A 22 8.42 -1.16 -3.79
N PRO A 23 9.52 -0.45 -4.05
CA PRO A 23 10.86 -1.00 -3.89
C PRO A 23 11.17 -1.28 -2.42
N ALA A 24 11.79 -2.42 -2.13
CA ALA A 24 12.21 -2.80 -0.78
C ALA A 24 13.53 -2.13 -0.37
N ASN A 25 13.58 -0.80 -0.44
CA ASN A 25 14.76 0.03 -0.15
C ASN A 25 14.55 1.00 1.03
N GLY A 26 13.42 0.90 1.74
CA GLY A 26 13.06 1.74 2.88
C GLY A 26 12.58 3.15 2.51
N GLN A 27 12.55 3.53 1.22
CA GLN A 27 12.09 4.85 0.79
C GLN A 27 10.57 4.94 0.83
N LYS A 28 10.06 6.08 1.32
CA LYS A 28 8.62 6.38 1.35
C LYS A 28 8.10 6.62 -0.06
N GLN A 29 6.98 5.99 -0.39
CA GLN A 29 6.21 6.23 -1.60
C GLN A 29 4.82 6.75 -1.21
N THR A 30 4.32 7.76 -1.92
CA THR A 30 2.99 8.34 -1.67
C THR A 30 1.95 7.60 -2.50
N PHE A 31 0.81 7.22 -1.90
CA PHE A 31 -0.25 6.49 -2.62
C PHE A 31 -0.80 7.29 -3.81
N GLY A 32 -0.93 8.62 -3.70
CA GLY A 32 -1.32 9.48 -4.82
C GLY A 32 -0.39 9.37 -6.03
N THR A 33 0.92 9.22 -5.81
CA THR A 33 1.90 9.01 -6.90
C THR A 33 1.79 7.62 -7.50
N LEU A 34 1.55 6.61 -6.67
CA LEU A 34 1.45 5.22 -7.11
C LEU A 34 0.14 4.93 -7.87
N TYR A 35 -0.97 5.57 -7.47
CA TYR A 35 -2.31 5.15 -7.89
C TYR A 35 -3.22 6.30 -8.35
N GLY A 36 -2.80 7.57 -8.26
CA GLY A 36 -3.67 8.73 -8.50
C GLY A 36 -4.34 8.73 -9.88
N THR A 37 -3.67 8.20 -10.90
CA THR A 37 -4.21 8.06 -12.26
C THR A 37 -5.35 7.04 -12.34
N ALA A 38 -5.26 5.93 -11.59
CA ALA A 38 -6.30 4.88 -11.56
C ALA A 38 -7.58 5.35 -10.86
N PHE A 39 -7.48 6.31 -9.93
CA PHE A 39 -8.64 6.78 -9.17
C PHE A 39 -9.18 8.16 -9.60
N GLY A 40 -8.46 8.92 -10.42
CA GLY A 40 -8.91 10.21 -10.95
C GLY A 40 -8.60 11.41 -10.05
N GLY A 41 -7.51 11.35 -9.28
CA GLY A 41 -7.01 12.46 -8.47
C GLY A 41 -7.13 12.27 -6.95
N LYS A 42 -7.95 11.30 -6.49
CA LYS A 42 -8.01 10.90 -5.08
C LYS A 42 -8.01 9.38 -4.95
N VAL A 43 -7.07 8.84 -4.18
CA VAL A 43 -6.98 7.41 -3.90
C VAL A 43 -7.85 7.10 -2.69
N VAL A 44 -9.12 6.81 -2.94
CA VAL A 44 -10.11 6.48 -1.91
C VAL A 44 -10.24 4.95 -1.86
N VAL A 45 -9.94 4.33 -0.72
CA VAL A 45 -9.87 2.86 -0.61
C VAL A 45 -10.38 2.37 0.74
N ASN A 46 -10.76 1.10 0.83
CA ASN A 46 -11.12 0.44 2.10
C ASN A 46 -10.19 -0.71 2.48
N ALA A 47 -9.39 -1.21 1.55
CA ALA A 47 -8.42 -2.26 1.82
C ALA A 47 -7.10 -2.04 1.06
N ILE A 48 -6.00 -2.39 1.73
CA ILE A 48 -4.64 -2.42 1.18
C ILE A 48 -4.13 -3.86 1.33
N PHE A 49 -3.66 -4.45 0.24
CA PHE A 49 -3.16 -5.80 0.17
C PHE A 49 -1.69 -5.79 -0.21
N VAL A 50 -0.91 -6.54 0.54
CA VAL A 50 0.46 -6.86 0.15
C VAL A 50 0.44 -8.12 -0.70
N GLN A 51 0.92 -8.00 -1.92
CA GLN A 51 1.18 -9.10 -2.84
C GLN A 51 2.70 -9.24 -2.98
N THR A 52 3.29 -9.99 -2.07
CA THR A 52 4.70 -10.38 -2.11
C THR A 52 4.89 -11.48 -3.15
N PRO A 53 5.80 -11.32 -4.14
CA PRO A 53 6.30 -12.47 -4.88
C PRO A 53 6.99 -13.43 -3.90
N ALA A 54 6.90 -14.74 -4.13
CA ALA A 54 7.46 -15.77 -3.23
C ALA A 54 8.97 -15.61 -2.91
N THR A 55 9.68 -14.82 -3.71
CA THR A 55 11.11 -14.48 -3.57
C THR A 55 11.38 -13.29 -2.65
N ALA A 56 10.35 -12.55 -2.22
CA ALA A 56 10.44 -11.37 -1.38
C ALA A 56 10.15 -11.71 0.10
N GLN A 57 10.94 -12.62 0.67
CA GLN A 57 10.86 -13.01 2.07
C GLN A 57 11.58 -11.99 2.98
N GLY A 58 11.09 -11.84 4.21
CA GLY A 58 11.73 -11.00 5.24
C GLY A 58 11.58 -9.50 4.94
N LEU A 59 10.39 -9.08 4.50
CA LEU A 59 10.08 -7.67 4.27
C LEU A 59 9.19 -7.13 5.39
N LYS A 60 9.54 -5.94 5.89
CA LYS A 60 8.66 -5.13 6.72
C LYS A 60 8.05 -4.03 5.87
N ILE A 61 6.72 -4.01 5.79
CA ILE A 61 5.96 -2.99 5.08
C ILE A 61 5.25 -2.11 6.09
N VAL A 62 5.37 -0.79 5.95
CA VAL A 62 4.77 0.17 6.87
C VAL A 62 3.89 1.12 6.10
N VAL A 63 2.64 1.26 6.54
CA VAL A 63 1.69 2.25 6.04
C VAL A 63 1.54 3.35 7.09
N SER A 64 1.73 4.59 6.68
CA SER A 64 1.60 5.78 7.53
C SER A 64 0.62 6.78 6.92
N ASP A 65 -0.14 7.47 7.77
CA ASP A 65 -0.97 8.60 7.31
C ASP A 65 -0.12 9.82 6.94
N GLU A 66 -0.80 10.87 6.47
CA GLU A 66 -0.16 12.14 6.07
C GLU A 66 0.59 12.85 7.21
N HIS A 67 0.25 12.55 8.47
CA HIS A 67 0.92 13.08 9.65
C HIS A 67 2.11 12.19 10.09
N GLY A 68 2.36 11.09 9.38
CA GLY A 68 3.41 10.13 9.71
C GLY A 68 3.00 9.12 10.78
N ASN A 69 1.75 9.12 11.25
CA ASN A 69 1.30 8.11 12.21
C ASN A 69 1.19 6.77 11.50
N GLN A 70 1.81 5.74 12.09
CA GLN A 70 1.73 4.39 11.58
C GLN A 70 0.29 3.85 11.71
N LYS A 71 -0.29 3.43 10.58
CA LYS A 71 -1.61 2.80 10.52
C LYS A 71 -1.53 1.28 10.48
N ALA A 72 -0.50 0.75 9.83
CA ALA A 72 -0.28 -0.69 9.73
C ALA A 72 1.20 -1.03 9.62
N VAL A 73 1.57 -2.18 10.18
CA VAL A 73 2.76 -2.94 9.77
C VAL A 73 2.25 -4.21 9.13
N LEU A 74 2.68 -4.46 7.91
CA LEU A 74 2.33 -5.64 7.15
C LEU A 74 3.59 -6.46 6.94
N ASP A 75 3.44 -7.76 7.04
CA ASP A 75 4.47 -8.73 6.70
C ASP A 75 4.20 -9.31 5.31
N ASP A 76 5.03 -10.26 4.90
CA ASP A 76 4.92 -11.00 3.66
C ASP A 76 3.77 -12.02 3.66
N ASN A 77 3.02 -12.14 4.76
CA ASN A 77 1.80 -12.92 4.80
C ASN A 77 0.66 -12.07 4.26
N GLY A 78 0.02 -12.53 3.18
CA GLY A 78 -0.99 -11.78 2.39
C GLY A 78 -2.30 -11.42 3.09
N THR A 79 -2.30 -11.15 4.39
CA THR A 79 -3.45 -10.63 5.13
C THR A 79 -3.66 -9.15 4.77
N PRO A 80 -4.83 -8.78 4.23
CA PRO A 80 -5.11 -7.39 3.91
C PRO A 80 -5.16 -6.52 5.16
N PHE A 81 -4.65 -5.30 5.03
CA PHE A 81 -4.97 -4.22 5.94
C PHE A 81 -6.31 -3.61 5.53
N VAL A 82 -7.35 -3.87 6.31
CA VAL A 82 -8.66 -3.22 6.14
C VAL A 82 -8.64 -1.91 6.92
N ILE A 83 -8.75 -0.79 6.21
CA ILE A 83 -8.68 0.56 6.81
C ILE A 83 -9.96 0.85 7.61
N GLY A 84 -11.10 0.33 7.16
CA GLY A 84 -12.39 0.47 7.83
C GLY A 84 -13.57 0.02 6.97
N SER A 85 -14.78 0.20 7.50
CA SER A 85 -16.04 -0.11 6.81
C SER A 85 -16.46 0.97 5.80
N GLN A 86 -15.84 2.16 5.85
CA GLN A 86 -16.04 3.26 4.91
C GLN A 86 -14.74 3.52 4.16
N PRO A 87 -14.79 3.88 2.87
CA PRO A 87 -13.59 4.25 2.12
C PRO A 87 -12.90 5.47 2.73
N VAL A 88 -11.57 5.46 2.75
CA VAL A 88 -10.71 6.52 3.27
C VAL A 88 -9.87 7.09 2.14
N ASP A 89 -9.75 8.41 2.09
CA ASP A 89 -8.81 9.10 1.20
C ASP A 89 -7.39 8.92 1.73
N ILE A 90 -6.59 8.10 1.03
CA ILE A 90 -5.20 7.83 1.36
C ILE A 90 -4.23 8.53 0.42
N THR A 91 -4.67 9.53 -0.36
CA THR A 91 -3.85 10.18 -1.40
C THR A 91 -2.50 10.66 -0.89
N HIS A 92 -2.45 11.20 0.33
CA HIS A 92 -1.22 11.70 0.97
C HIS A 92 -0.60 10.72 1.99
N TRP A 93 -1.15 9.52 2.12
CA TRP A 93 -0.54 8.49 2.94
C TRP A 93 0.73 7.98 2.26
N THR A 94 1.60 7.37 3.06
CA THR A 94 2.86 6.81 2.57
C THR A 94 2.98 5.34 2.89
N ILE A 95 3.73 4.64 2.04
CA ILE A 95 4.09 3.24 2.22
C ILE A 95 5.61 3.08 2.05
N THR A 96 6.21 2.24 2.89
CA THR A 96 7.62 1.82 2.78
C THR A 96 7.70 0.31 2.80
N ALA A 97 8.69 -0.24 2.11
CA ALA A 97 9.08 -1.64 2.22
C ALA A 97 10.57 -1.71 2.55
N THR A 98 10.93 -2.46 3.59
CA THR A 98 12.33 -2.60 4.05
C THR A 98 12.67 -4.07 4.23
N LYS A 99 13.83 -4.50 3.73
CA LYS A 99 14.34 -5.85 3.99
C LYS A 99 14.84 -5.93 5.43
N GLN A 100 14.39 -6.95 6.16
CA GLN A 100 14.86 -7.30 7.50
C GLN A 100 16.12 -8.17 7.45
#